data_AF-F7AFH3-F1
#
_entry.id   AF-F7AFH3-F1
#
_cell.length_a   1.000
_cell.length_b   1.000
_cell.length_c   1.000
_cell.angle_alpha   90.00
_cell.angle_beta   90.00
_cell.angle_gamma   90.00
#
_symmetry.space_group_name_H-M   'P 1'
#
loop_
_entity.id
_entity.type
_entity.pdbx_description
1 polymer ?
#
loop_
_entity_poly.entity_id
_entity_poly.type
_entity_poly.pdbx_seq_one_letter_code
_entity_poly.pdbx_strand_id
1 'polypeptide(L)'
;MKNIKSYPALQRQLFNTAVRLLKPGGTLVYSTCTTTVDENEGLVEWALDKHPCLKLSQHTPHIGGTGRQEVTNLSPSNLHSLQYFTPGSPVTCVQEHHNVHTIPKLSNNVPSLTNLLDLEAECNQDSIGFFIAKFIKSNES
;
A
#
# COMPACT_ATOMS: atom_id res chain seq x y z
N MET A 1 4.72 24.85 20.39
CA MET A 1 4.28 24.13 19.18
C MET A 1 3.56 22.84 19.59
N LYS A 2 2.22 22.82 19.57
CA LYS A 2 1.40 21.60 19.74
C LYS A 2 0.70 21.38 18.40
N ASN A 3 1.21 20.50 17.53
CA ASN A 3 0.44 20.16 16.31
C ASN A 3 0.74 18.80 15.66
N ILE A 4 1.70 17.99 16.13
CA ILE A 4 1.99 16.68 15.50
C ILE A 4 1.21 15.52 16.15
N LYS A 5 0.91 15.58 17.46
CA LYS A 5 0.18 14.48 18.15
C LYS A 5 -1.34 14.46 17.90
N SER A 6 -1.86 15.36 17.07
CA SER A 6 -3.30 15.49 16.78
C SER A 6 -3.74 14.81 15.48
N TYR A 7 -2.83 14.45 14.58
CA TYR A 7 -3.19 13.89 13.28
C TYR A 7 -3.85 12.51 13.36
N PRO A 8 -3.34 11.53 14.11
CA PRO A 8 -4.00 10.23 14.21
C PRO A 8 -5.44 10.33 14.74
N ALA A 9 -5.68 11.19 15.73
CA ALA A 9 -7.01 11.40 16.28
C ALA A 9 -7.98 11.98 15.23
N LEU A 10 -7.55 13.01 14.50
CA LEU A 10 -8.34 13.62 13.43
C LEU A 10 -8.60 12.64 12.28
N GLN A 11 -7.57 11.90 11.85
CA GLN A 11 -7.69 10.89 10.79
C GLN A 11 -8.68 9.80 11.18
N ARG A 12 -8.67 9.32 12.42
CA ARG A 12 -9.66 8.36 12.94
C ARG A 12 -11.08 8.94 12.93
N GLN A 13 -11.25 10.22 13.27
CA GLN A 13 -12.56 10.90 13.20
C GLN A 13 -13.09 10.98 11.76
N LEU A 14 -12.23 11.35 10.81
CA LEU A 14 -12.57 11.39 9.38
C LEU A 14 -12.88 9.99 8.85
N PHE A 15 -12.06 9.00 9.21
CA PHE A 15 -12.24 7.61 8.83
C PHE A 15 -13.59 7.06 9.32
N ASN A 16 -13.94 7.28 10.59
CA ASN A 16 -15.27 6.91 11.12
C ASN A 16 -16.42 7.48 10.29
N THR A 17 -16.29 8.74 9.89
CA THR A 17 -17.31 9.41 9.06
C THR A 17 -17.38 8.76 7.68
N ALA A 18 -16.24 8.46 7.05
CA ALA A 18 -16.17 7.78 5.77
C ALA A 18 -16.83 6.40 5.81
N VAL A 19 -16.56 5.59 6.85
CA VAL A 19 -17.16 4.26 7.02
C VAL A 19 -18.69 4.32 7.15
N ARG A 20 -19.20 5.33 7.85
CA ARG A 20 -20.65 5.55 8.00
C ARG A 20 -21.31 5.92 6.67
N LEU A 21 -20.66 6.75 5.86
CA LEU A 21 -21.18 7.19 4.56
C LEU A 21 -21.00 6.14 3.45
N LEU A 22 -20.12 5.17 3.66
CA LEU A 22 -19.86 4.10 2.72
C LEU A 22 -21.03 3.12 2.65
N LYS A 23 -21.54 2.89 1.43
CA LYS A 23 -22.57 1.87 1.19
C LYS A 23 -22.04 0.44 1.44
N PRO A 24 -22.90 -0.53 1.77
CA PRO A 24 -22.52 -1.95 1.78
C PRO A 24 -21.93 -2.38 0.44
N GLY A 25 -20.88 -3.20 0.47
CA GLY A 25 -20.09 -3.59 -0.71
C GLY A 25 -19.19 -2.47 -1.26
N GLY A 26 -19.22 -1.29 -0.65
CA GLY A 26 -18.42 -0.14 -1.08
C GLY A 26 -16.93 -0.30 -0.77
N THR A 27 -16.10 0.39 -1.55
CA THR A 27 -14.65 0.49 -1.32
C THR A 27 -14.29 1.79 -0.63
N LEU A 28 -13.48 1.72 0.42
CA LEU A 28 -12.83 2.87 1.05
C LEU A 28 -11.33 2.76 0.86
N VAL A 29 -10.71 3.81 0.32
CA VAL A 29 -9.26 3.91 0.23
C VAL A 29 -8.80 4.96 1.24
N TYR A 30 -7.85 4.57 2.07
CA TYR A 30 -7.13 5.46 2.97
C TYR A 30 -5.69 5.59 2.49
N SER A 31 -5.21 6.81 2.39
CA SER A 31 -3.84 7.09 1.99
C SER A 31 -3.26 8.29 2.72
N THR A 32 -1.94 8.27 2.89
CA THR A 32 -1.18 9.36 3.50
C THR A 32 0.16 9.52 2.79
N CYS A 33 0.77 10.69 2.94
CA CYS A 33 2.15 10.98 2.52
C CYS A 33 3.11 11.04 3.72
N THR A 34 2.85 10.24 4.76
CA THR A 34 3.68 10.15 5.97
C THR A 34 4.26 8.74 6.11
N THR A 35 5.35 8.64 6.86
CA THR A 35 6.03 7.37 7.17
C THR A 35 5.74 6.87 8.59
N THR A 36 4.95 7.62 9.37
CA THR A 36 4.67 7.33 10.78
C THR A 36 3.77 6.10 10.94
N VAL A 37 4.08 5.26 11.92
CA VAL A 37 3.31 4.04 12.21
C VAL A 37 1.89 4.39 12.67
N ASP A 38 1.75 5.41 13.53
CA ASP A 38 0.46 5.79 14.13
C ASP A 38 -0.59 6.21 13.10
N GLU A 39 -0.16 6.83 12.00
CA GLU A 39 -1.03 7.30 10.92
C GLU A 39 -1.29 6.19 9.88
N ASN A 40 -0.39 5.21 9.75
CA ASN A 40 -0.45 4.18 8.73
C ASN A 40 -0.95 2.85 9.31
N GLU A 41 -0.07 1.92 9.66
CA GLU A 41 -0.43 0.60 10.19
C GLU A 41 -1.27 0.69 11.48
N GLY A 42 -0.98 1.67 12.34
CA GLY A 42 -1.74 1.93 13.57
C GLY A 42 -3.16 2.44 13.32
N LEU A 43 -3.43 3.06 12.17
CA LEU A 43 -4.80 3.39 11.76
C LEU A 43 -5.51 2.17 11.17
N VAL A 44 -4.81 1.34 10.40
CA VAL A 44 -5.38 0.10 9.84
C VAL A 44 -5.78 -0.89 10.94
N GLU A 45 -4.89 -1.14 11.90
CA GLU A 45 -5.16 -2.02 13.04
C GLU A 45 -6.38 -1.53 13.83
N TRP A 46 -6.39 -0.24 14.18
CA TRP A 46 -7.54 0.38 14.83
C TRP A 46 -8.82 0.29 14.01
N ALA A 47 -8.76 0.47 12.68
CA ALA A 47 -9.94 0.44 11.83
C ALA A 47 -10.56 -0.96 11.74
N LEU A 48 -9.74 -2.00 11.64
CA LEU A 48 -10.21 -3.39 11.59
C LEU A 48 -10.80 -3.85 12.93
N ASP A 49 -10.23 -3.40 14.05
CA ASP A 49 -10.82 -3.62 15.39
C ASP A 49 -12.14 -2.86 15.56
N LYS A 50 -12.14 -1.57 15.23
CA LYS A 50 -13.27 -0.68 15.50
C LYS A 50 -14.45 -0.89 14.56
N HIS A 51 -14.21 -1.31 13.32
CA HIS A 51 -15.22 -1.52 12.28
C HIS A 51 -15.18 -2.95 11.73
N PRO A 52 -15.78 -3.93 12.43
CA PRO A 52 -15.79 -5.33 12.00
C PRO A 52 -16.45 -5.59 10.63
N CYS A 53 -17.22 -4.62 10.13
CA CYS A 53 -17.81 -4.67 8.80
C CYS A 53 -16.78 -4.44 7.68
N LEU A 54 -15.60 -3.91 7.98
CA LEU A 54 -14.53 -3.69 7.01
C LEU A 54 -13.60 -4.89 6.91
N LYS A 55 -13.09 -5.14 5.70
CA LYS A 55 -12.01 -6.08 5.43
C LYS A 55 -10.99 -5.41 4.54
N LEU A 56 -9.70 -5.71 4.74
CA LEU A 56 -8.67 -5.31 3.79
C LEU A 56 -8.84 -6.06 2.48
N SER A 57 -8.51 -5.39 1.39
CA SER A 57 -8.51 -5.95 0.04
C SER A 57 -7.21 -5.60 -0.63
N GLN A 58 -6.67 -6.56 -1.38
CA GLN A 58 -5.61 -6.29 -2.33
C GLN A 58 -6.06 -5.27 -3.39
N HIS A 59 -5.08 -4.58 -3.95
CA HIS A 59 -5.23 -3.62 -5.02
C HIS A 59 -4.32 -4.03 -6.18
N THR A 60 -4.74 -3.71 -7.40
CA THR A 60 -3.98 -3.92 -8.62
C THR A 60 -3.85 -2.56 -9.32
N PRO A 61 -2.65 -2.17 -9.78
CA PRO A 61 -1.36 -2.85 -9.58
C PRO A 61 -0.88 -2.77 -8.11
N HIS A 62 -0.09 -3.76 -7.69
CA HIS A 62 0.62 -3.75 -6.40
C HIS A 62 2.07 -3.35 -6.69
N ILE A 63 2.33 -2.05 -6.56
CA ILE A 63 3.62 -1.44 -6.90
C ILE A 63 4.46 -1.40 -5.63
N GLY A 64 4.02 -0.64 -4.61
CA GLY A 64 4.75 -0.44 -3.35
C GLY A 64 4.98 -1.70 -2.52
N GLY A 65 5.83 -1.58 -1.50
CA GLY A 65 6.11 -2.66 -0.55
C GLY A 65 4.93 -2.98 0.36
N THR A 66 5.02 -4.07 1.10
CA THR A 66 4.00 -4.49 2.07
C THR A 66 4.08 -3.68 3.37
N GLY A 67 3.07 -3.81 4.23
CA GLY A 67 3.09 -3.17 5.56
C GLY A 67 4.21 -3.71 6.46
N ARG A 68 4.65 -2.89 7.42
CA ARG A 68 5.74 -3.24 8.35
C ARG A 68 5.26 -4.19 9.44
N GLN A 69 5.81 -5.40 9.50
CA GLN A 69 5.39 -6.43 10.45
C GLN A 69 5.86 -6.13 11.88
N GLU A 70 7.00 -5.49 12.03
CA GLU A 70 7.66 -5.22 13.31
C GLU A 70 6.99 -4.14 14.17
N VAL A 71 5.94 -3.48 13.64
CA VAL A 71 5.28 -2.34 14.28
C VAL A 71 3.76 -2.49 14.44
N THR A 72 3.20 -3.67 14.14
CA THR A 72 1.74 -3.92 14.19
C THR A 72 1.43 -5.40 14.44
N ASN A 73 0.21 -5.69 14.91
CA ASN A 73 -0.28 -7.07 15.08
C ASN A 73 -1.11 -7.57 13.89
N LEU A 74 -1.08 -6.87 12.75
CA LEU A 74 -1.75 -7.31 11.54
C LEU A 74 -1.18 -8.67 11.08
N SER A 75 -2.07 -9.54 10.61
CA SER A 75 -1.66 -10.81 10.02
C SER A 75 -0.79 -10.59 8.78
N PRO A 76 0.06 -11.56 8.40
CA PRO A 76 0.83 -11.46 7.16
C PRO A 76 -0.04 -11.19 5.94
N SER A 77 -1.21 -11.82 5.82
CA SER A 77 -2.14 -11.58 4.70
C SER A 77 -2.63 -10.13 4.64
N ASN A 78 -2.84 -9.49 5.79
CA ASN A 78 -3.26 -8.10 5.88
C ASN A 78 -2.11 -7.16 5.49
N LEU A 79 -0.89 -7.45 5.93
CA LEU A 79 0.31 -6.68 5.55
C LEU A 79 0.54 -6.70 4.04
N HIS A 80 0.33 -7.84 3.38
CA HIS A 80 0.41 -7.97 1.92
C HIS A 80 -0.71 -7.23 1.15
N SER A 81 -1.75 -6.77 1.85
CA SER A 81 -2.80 -5.95 1.26
C SER A 81 -2.53 -4.44 1.40
N LEU A 82 -1.47 -4.05 2.10
CA LEU A 82 -1.02 -2.66 2.25
C LEU A 82 0.04 -2.33 1.21
N GLN A 83 0.10 -1.06 0.83
CA GLN A 83 1.13 -0.54 -0.06
C GLN A 83 1.89 0.57 0.65
N TYR A 84 3.20 0.43 0.75
CA TYR A 84 4.09 1.38 1.36
C TYR A 84 5.21 1.77 0.40
N PHE A 85 5.43 3.07 0.26
CA PHE A 85 6.43 3.66 -0.59
C PHE A 85 7.40 4.41 0.31
N THR A 86 8.69 4.05 0.20
CA THR A 86 9.74 4.66 1.01
C THR A 86 10.76 5.30 0.07
N PRO A 87 11.17 6.55 0.31
CA PRO A 87 12.26 7.15 -0.43
C PRO A 87 13.54 6.30 -0.35
N GLY A 88 14.12 6.00 -1.51
CA GLY A 88 15.39 5.27 -1.61
C GLY A 88 15.34 3.78 -1.26
N SER A 89 14.18 3.18 -1.06
CA SER A 89 14.05 1.72 -0.97
C SER A 89 13.52 1.17 -2.29
N PRO A 90 14.17 0.16 -2.88
CA PRO A 90 13.73 -0.34 -4.15
C PRO A 90 12.36 -1.01 -4.04
N VAL A 91 11.43 -0.53 -4.84
CA VAL A 91 10.09 -1.08 -4.91
C VAL A 91 10.15 -2.35 -5.77
N THR A 92 9.98 -3.50 -5.12
CA THR A 92 9.95 -4.79 -5.82
C THR A 92 8.57 -4.96 -6.47
N CYS A 93 8.47 -4.63 -7.75
CA CYS A 93 7.36 -5.07 -8.57
C CYS A 93 7.36 -6.62 -8.62
N VAL A 94 6.39 -7.25 -7.97
CA VAL A 94 6.15 -8.69 -8.11
C VAL A 94 5.65 -8.94 -9.54
N GLN A 95 6.52 -9.48 -10.39
CA GLN A 95 6.19 -9.84 -11.76
C GLN A 95 5.15 -10.97 -11.76
N GLU A 96 3.94 -10.70 -12.25
CA GLU A 96 3.03 -11.76 -12.64
C GLU A 96 3.60 -12.51 -13.86
N HIS A 97 3.98 -13.77 -13.62
CA HIS A 97 4.10 -14.88 -14.57
C HIS A 97 4.23 -14.52 -16.07
N HIS A 98 5.47 -14.39 -16.57
CA HIS A 98 5.79 -14.84 -17.92
C HIS A 98 7.10 -15.62 -17.93
N ASN A 99 6.99 -16.87 -18.37
CA ASN A 99 8.08 -17.84 -18.47
C ASN A 99 9.10 -17.36 -19.52
N VAL A 100 10.26 -16.87 -19.09
CA VAL A 100 11.34 -16.50 -20.02
C VAL A 100 12.52 -17.43 -19.80
N HIS A 101 12.65 -18.36 -20.73
CA HIS A 101 13.81 -19.18 -20.99
C HIS A 101 15.07 -18.31 -21.09
N THR A 102 16.17 -18.78 -20.49
CA THR A 102 17.53 -18.26 -20.58
C THR A 102 17.90 -17.83 -22.01
N ILE A 103 18.33 -16.57 -22.19
CA ILE A 103 19.05 -16.12 -23.40
C ILE A 103 20.39 -15.45 -22.98
N PRO A 104 21.52 -15.77 -23.63
CA PRO A 104 22.86 -15.33 -23.21
C PRO A 104 23.19 -13.92 -23.70
N LYS A 105 24.16 -13.29 -23.01
CA LYS A 105 24.78 -12.00 -23.35
C LYS A 105 25.11 -11.86 -24.85
N LEU A 106 24.56 -10.84 -25.53
CA LEU A 106 25.18 -10.29 -26.74
C LEU A 106 24.94 -8.77 -26.93
N SER A 107 26.07 -8.08 -26.95
CA SER A 107 26.42 -6.74 -27.43
C SER A 107 25.61 -6.09 -28.58
N ASN A 108 25.35 -4.77 -28.38
CA ASN A 108 25.26 -3.63 -29.31
C ASN A 108 23.94 -3.23 -30.03
N ASN A 109 23.46 -2.05 -29.61
CA ASN A 109 22.77 -0.98 -30.36
C ASN A 109 21.34 -1.17 -30.89
N VAL A 110 20.45 -1.63 -30.00
CA VAL A 110 19.02 -1.28 -29.99
C VAL A 110 18.69 -0.87 -28.56
N PRO A 111 17.87 0.16 -28.25
CA PRO A 111 17.30 0.29 -26.92
C PRO A 111 16.37 -0.92 -26.74
N SER A 112 16.98 -1.99 -26.24
CA SER A 112 16.32 -3.26 -25.95
C SER A 112 15.21 -3.00 -24.94
N LEU A 113 14.12 -3.76 -25.01
CA LEU A 113 13.01 -3.72 -24.05
C LEU A 113 13.46 -3.79 -22.58
N THR A 114 14.69 -4.26 -22.34
CA THR A 114 15.40 -4.17 -21.06
C THR A 114 15.48 -2.74 -20.52
N ASN A 115 15.79 -1.74 -21.35
CA ASN A 115 15.90 -0.35 -20.90
C ASN A 115 14.57 0.23 -20.42
N LEU A 116 13.42 -0.20 -20.97
CA LEU A 116 12.11 0.26 -20.53
C LEU A 116 11.72 -0.36 -19.19
N LEU A 117 11.99 -1.66 -19.00
CA LEU A 117 11.76 -2.35 -17.73
C LEU A 117 12.70 -1.81 -16.64
N ASP A 118 13.94 -1.47 -16.99
CA ASP A 118 14.91 -0.87 -16.07
C ASP A 118 14.51 0.57 -15.69
N LEU A 119 14.01 1.38 -16.64
CA LEU A 119 13.46 2.73 -16.39
C LEU A 119 12.17 2.70 -15.55
N GLU A 120 11.29 1.74 -15.80
CA GLU A 120 10.07 1.52 -15.00
C GLU A 120 10.43 1.06 -13.58
N ALA A 121 11.43 0.19 -13.44
CA ALA A 121 11.95 -0.22 -12.13
C ALA A 121 12.57 0.97 -11.40
N GLU A 122 13.37 1.81 -12.06
CA GLU A 122 14.07 2.96 -11.46
C GLU A 122 13.09 4.07 -11.02
N CYS A 123 12.05 4.35 -11.81
CA CYS A 123 10.99 5.31 -11.44
C CYS A 123 10.20 4.87 -10.18
N ASN A 124 10.07 3.57 -9.97
CA ASN A 124 9.41 3.03 -8.77
C ASN A 124 10.34 3.08 -7.54
N GLN A 125 11.65 3.29 -7.68
CA GLN A 125 12.63 3.21 -6.57
C GLN A 125 12.85 4.54 -5.82
N ASP A 126 12.65 5.69 -6.48
CA ASP A 126 12.81 7.02 -5.87
C ASP A 126 11.48 7.75 -5.74
N SER A 127 10.66 7.30 -4.78
CA SER A 127 9.33 7.83 -4.51
C SER A 127 9.26 8.54 -3.16
N ILE A 128 8.26 9.41 -2.99
CA ILE A 128 7.98 10.02 -1.69
C ILE A 128 7.51 8.96 -0.67
N GLY A 129 7.59 9.30 0.62
CA GLY A 129 6.92 8.51 1.67
C GLY A 129 5.42 8.48 1.43
N PHE A 130 4.85 7.31 1.14
CA PHE A 130 3.43 7.18 0.85
C PHE A 130 2.87 5.86 1.37
N PHE A 131 1.60 5.86 1.76
CA PHE A 131 0.91 4.68 2.27
C PHE A 131 -0.48 4.56 1.69
N ILE A 132 -0.90 3.33 1.36
CA ILE A 132 -2.22 3.02 0.81
C ILE A 132 -2.80 1.78 1.50
N ALA A 133 -4.02 1.93 2.01
CA ALA A 133 -4.85 0.85 2.51
C ALA A 133 -6.22 0.87 1.83
N LYS A 134 -6.65 -0.27 1.29
CA LYS A 134 -7.95 -0.45 0.65
C LYS A 134 -8.83 -1.35 1.49
N PHE A 135 -10.02 -0.88 1.82
CA PHE A 135 -11.04 -1.60 2.57
C PHE A 135 -12.28 -1.84 1.73
N ILE A 136 -12.93 -2.99 1.95
CA ILE A 136 -14.27 -3.29 1.44
C ILE A 136 -15.22 -3.39 2.64
N LYS A 137 -16.34 -2.68 2.58
CA LYS A 137 -17.43 -2.82 3.55
C LYS A 137 -18.26 -4.04 3.18
N SER A 138 -18.44 -4.93 4.14
CA SER A 138 -19.27 -6.13 3.98
C SER A 138 -20.69 -5.71 3.60
N ASN A 139 -21.34 -6.54 2.78
CA ASN A 139 -22.78 -6.48 2.63
C ASN A 139 -23.35 -6.93 3.98
N GLU A 140 -24.03 -6.05 4.71
CA GLU A 140 -24.79 -6.51 5.87
C GLU A 140 -25.76 -7.61 5.39
N SER A 141 -25.85 -8.70 6.15
CA SER A 141 -26.79 -9.80 5.89
C SER A 141 -28.19 -9.41 6.33
#